data_AF-A0A946FTE6-F1
#
_entry.id   AF-A0A946FTE6-F1
#
_cell.length_a   1.000
_cell.length_b   1.000
_cell.length_c   1.000
_cell.angle_alpha   90.00
_cell.angle_beta   90.00
_cell.angle_gamma   90.00
#
_symmetry.space_group_name_H-M   'P 1'
#
loop_
_entity.id
_entity.type
_entity.pdbx_description
1 polymer ?
#
loop_
_entity_poly.entity_id
_entity_poly.type
_entity_poly.pdbx_seq_one_letter_code
_entity_poly.pdbx_strand_id
1 'polypeptide(L)'
;MRNYFYFLTRFKEDYGNFEVSKIKSEDVMIFLTKVTDGQKQSTKKLKFSLLRSFFNFIKDSFDSSFANPCDTPILKKTFKTAKGKSWTILDRD
;
A
#
# COMPACT_ATOMS: atom_id res chain seq x y z
N MET A 1 -4.09 16.74 -0.22
CA MET A 1 -5.04 16.08 0.71
C MET A 1 -6.19 15.35 0.02
N ARG A 2 -6.90 15.95 -0.96
CA ARG A 2 -8.11 15.36 -1.60
C ARG A 2 -7.94 13.92 -2.14
N ASN A 3 -6.76 13.57 -2.66
CA ASN A 3 -6.49 12.22 -3.21
C ASN A 3 -6.41 11.14 -2.11
N TYR A 4 -5.85 11.46 -0.94
CA TYR A 4 -5.79 10.54 0.20
C TYR A 4 -7.17 10.32 0.81
N PHE A 5 -7.96 11.39 0.94
CA PHE A 5 -9.33 11.31 1.42
C PHE A 5 -10.15 10.38 0.53
N TYR A 6 -10.16 10.62 -0.79
CA TYR A 6 -10.90 9.77 -1.73
C TYR A 6 -10.48 8.29 -1.67
N PHE A 7 -9.18 8.02 -1.60
CA PHE A 7 -8.66 6.66 -1.49
C PHE A 7 -9.10 5.96 -0.21
N LEU A 8 -9.03 6.64 0.94
CA LEU A 8 -9.46 6.08 2.23
C LEU A 8 -10.98 5.97 2.33
N THR A 9 -11.74 6.88 1.72
CA THR A 9 -13.21 6.75 1.59
C THR A 9 -13.55 5.47 0.84
N ARG A 10 -12.87 5.20 -0.28
CA ARG A 10 -13.10 3.96 -1.03
C ARG A 10 -12.71 2.71 -0.26
N PHE A 11 -11.62 2.76 0.51
CA PHE A 11 -11.24 1.66 1.40
C PHE A 11 -12.29 1.42 2.48
N LYS A 12 -12.83 2.50 3.08
CA LYS A 12 -13.91 2.43 4.07
C LYS A 12 -15.21 1.87 3.47
N GLU A 13 -15.54 2.19 2.22
CA GLU A 13 -16.71 1.62 1.55
C GLU A 13 -16.58 0.10 1.39
N ASP A 14 -15.39 -0.38 0.97
CA ASP A 14 -15.16 -1.80 0.73
C ASP A 14 -14.97 -2.59 2.04
N TYR A 15 -14.34 -2.01 3.08
CA TYR A 15 -13.90 -2.73 4.29
C TYR A 15 -14.37 -2.14 5.63
N GLY A 16 -15.09 -1.01 5.63
CA GLY A 16 -15.43 -0.29 6.87
C GLY A 16 -16.42 -1.00 7.79
N ASN A 17 -17.13 -2.01 7.28
CA ASN A 17 -18.03 -2.86 8.08
C ASN A 17 -17.35 -4.14 8.59
N PHE A 18 -16.07 -4.35 8.27
CA PHE A 18 -15.30 -5.50 8.73
C PHE A 18 -14.49 -5.11 9.97
N GLU A 19 -14.33 -6.07 10.88
CA GLU A 19 -13.29 -5.95 11.90
C GLU A 19 -11.93 -5.87 11.21
N VAL A 20 -11.08 -4.94 11.64
CA VAL A 20 -9.75 -4.75 11.04
C VAL A 20 -8.91 -6.02 11.09
N SER A 21 -9.07 -6.84 12.13
CA SER A 21 -8.40 -8.14 12.30
C SER A 21 -8.78 -9.18 11.25
N LYS A 22 -9.93 -9.02 10.57
CA LYS A 22 -10.40 -9.94 9.53
C LYS A 22 -9.86 -9.59 8.15
N ILE A 23 -9.26 -8.41 7.97
CA ILE A 23 -8.69 -7.96 6.70
C ILE A 23 -7.34 -8.66 6.49
N LYS A 24 -7.23 -9.47 5.43
CA LYS A 24 -6.04 -10.25 5.10
C LYS A 24 -5.21 -9.56 4.02
N SER A 25 -3.99 -10.06 3.81
CA SER A 25 -3.10 -9.57 2.75
C SER A 25 -3.69 -9.73 1.34
N GLU A 26 -4.51 -10.76 1.13
CA GLU A 26 -5.22 -10.98 -0.15
C GLU A 26 -6.21 -9.85 -0.42
N ASP A 27 -6.99 -9.46 0.58
CA ASP A 27 -7.95 -8.35 0.49
C ASP A 27 -7.25 -7.03 0.15
N VAL A 28 -6.10 -6.78 0.81
CA VAL A 28 -5.25 -5.63 0.51
C VAL A 28 -4.72 -5.67 -0.93
N MET A 29 -4.29 -6.84 -1.41
CA MET A 29 -3.81 -7.02 -2.78
C MET A 29 -4.92 -6.75 -3.81
N ILE A 30 -6.11 -7.33 -3.61
CA ILE A 30 -7.28 -7.17 -4.49
C ILE A 30 -7.67 -5.69 -4.54
N PHE A 31 -7.79 -5.06 -3.38
CA PHE A 31 -8.15 -3.65 -3.28
C PHE A 31 -7.15 -2.75 -4.00
N LEU A 32 -5.85 -2.87 -3.67
CA LEU A 32 -4.81 -2.04 -4.26
C LEU A 32 -4.69 -2.26 -5.78
N THR A 33 -4.82 -3.49 -6.25
CA THR A 33 -4.80 -3.79 -7.69
C THR A 33 -5.95 -3.09 -8.40
N LYS A 34 -7.17 -3.18 -7.87
CA LYS A 34 -8.37 -2.52 -8.41
C LYS A 34 -8.25 -1.00 -8.43
N VAL A 35 -7.91 -0.36 -7.31
CA VAL A 35 -7.92 1.11 -7.19
C VAL A 35 -6.68 1.79 -7.76
N THR A 36 -5.69 1.01 -8.19
CA THR A 36 -4.47 1.53 -8.83
C THR A 36 -4.28 1.03 -10.25
N ASP A 37 -5.30 0.40 -10.84
CA ASP A 37 -5.25 -0.02 -12.23
C ASP A 37 -4.93 1.15 -13.17
N GLY A 38 -4.09 0.90 -14.17
CA GLY A 38 -3.56 1.92 -15.09
C GLY A 38 -2.66 3.00 -14.48
N GLN A 39 -2.43 3.03 -13.16
CA GLN A 39 -1.62 4.07 -12.51
C GLN A 39 -0.12 3.78 -12.58
N LYS A 40 0.69 4.84 -12.58
CA LYS A 40 2.16 4.75 -12.50
C LYS A 40 2.59 4.03 -11.21
N GLN A 41 3.68 3.27 -11.27
CA GLN A 41 4.21 2.51 -10.12
C GLN A 41 4.49 3.40 -8.89
N SER A 42 4.90 4.65 -9.10
CA SER A 42 5.09 5.64 -8.03
C SER A 42 3.78 5.93 -7.27
N THR A 43 2.66 6.06 -7.99
CA THR A 43 1.33 6.25 -7.40
C THR A 43 0.85 4.99 -6.69
N LYS A 44 1.09 3.80 -7.27
CA LYS A 44 0.78 2.52 -6.62
C LYS A 44 1.50 2.39 -5.29
N LYS A 45 2.81 2.69 -5.27
CA LYS A 45 3.64 2.72 -4.06
C LYS A 45 3.07 3.69 -3.01
N LEU A 46 2.72 4.91 -3.42
CA LEU A 46 2.19 5.93 -2.50
C LEU A 46 0.93 5.42 -1.78
N LYS A 47 -0.02 4.84 -2.54
CA LYS A 47 -1.25 4.27 -1.99
C LYS A 47 -1.01 3.07 -1.09
N PHE A 48 -0.08 2.19 -1.46
CA PHE A 48 0.36 1.09 -0.61
C PHE A 48 0.98 1.60 0.70
N SER A 49 1.87 2.58 0.64
CA SER A 49 2.47 3.20 1.84
C SER A 49 1.42 3.81 2.75
N LEU A 50 0.39 4.46 2.18
CA LEU A 50 -0.71 5.02 2.95
C LEU A 50 -1.49 3.93 3.73
N LEU A 51 -1.89 2.84 3.07
CA LEU A 51 -2.56 1.72 3.76
C LEU A 51 -1.67 1.07 4.81
N ARG A 52 -0.40 0.84 4.49
CA ARG A 52 0.55 0.25 5.45
C ARG A 52 0.69 1.11 6.69
N SER A 53 0.78 2.43 6.55
CA SER A 53 0.83 3.37 7.67
C SER A 53 -0.46 3.39 8.48
N PHE A 54 -1.62 3.28 7.83
CA PHE A 54 -2.91 3.16 8.53
C PHE A 54 -2.96 1.91 9.42
N PHE A 55 -2.55 0.76 8.92
CA PHE A 55 -2.50 -0.47 9.72
C PHE A 55 -1.41 -0.44 10.80
N ASN A 56 -0.27 0.22 10.55
CA ASN A 56 0.72 0.46 11.59
C ASN A 56 0.16 1.34 12.71
N PHE A 57 -0.58 2.39 12.40
CA PHE A 57 -1.23 3.22 13.41
C PHE A 57 -2.16 2.40 14.30
N ILE A 58 -2.91 1.46 13.72
CA ILE A 58 -3.77 0.55 14.48
C ILE A 58 -2.95 -0.34 15.42
N LYS A 59 -1.88 -0.94 14.89
CA LYS A 59 -0.95 -1.76 15.69
C LYS A 59 -0.36 -0.97 16.87
N ASP A 60 0.14 0.22 16.58
CA ASP A 60 0.91 1.00 17.54
C ASP A 60 0.02 1.67 18.60
N SER A 61 -1.25 1.94 18.27
CA SER A 61 -2.16 2.71 19.14
C SER A 61 -3.21 1.86 19.86
N PHE A 62 -3.61 0.70 19.32
CA PHE A 62 -4.75 -0.07 19.85
C PHE A 62 -4.43 -1.53 20.15
N ASP A 63 -3.63 -2.21 19.32
CA ASP A 63 -3.32 -3.62 19.50
C ASP A 63 -1.92 -3.98 18.98
N SER A 64 -0.94 -4.09 19.87
CA SER A 64 0.44 -4.39 19.51
C SER A 64 0.63 -5.80 18.90
N SER A 65 -0.33 -6.71 19.13
CA SER A 65 -0.35 -8.06 18.56
C SER A 65 -0.93 -8.09 17.14
N PHE A 66 -1.55 -6.99 16.70
CA PHE A 66 -2.12 -6.87 15.36
C PHE A 66 -1.05 -7.05 14.28
N ALA A 67 -1.26 -8.07 13.45
CA ALA A 67 -0.41 -8.34 12.30
C ALA A 67 -0.82 -7.43 11.12
N ASN A 68 0.06 -6.50 10.73
CA ASN A 68 -0.22 -5.62 9.60
C ASN A 68 -0.35 -6.43 8.30
N PRO A 69 -1.53 -6.43 7.64
CA PRO A 69 -1.75 -7.24 6.44
C PRO A 69 -0.89 -6.77 5.26
N CYS A 70 -0.33 -5.56 5.29
CA CYS A 70 0.60 -5.05 4.28
C CYS A 70 2.04 -5.58 4.41
N ASP A 71 2.38 -6.30 5.48
CA ASP A 71 3.77 -6.68 5.75
C ASP A 71 4.27 -7.92 5.00
N THR A 72 3.41 -8.58 4.23
CA THR A 72 3.81 -9.75 3.45
C THR A 72 4.84 -9.41 2.37
N PRO A 73 5.81 -10.31 2.10
CA PRO A 73 6.83 -10.08 1.08
C PRO A 73 6.25 -9.81 -0.30
N ILE A 74 5.13 -10.45 -0.64
CA ILE A 74 4.46 -10.29 -1.93
C ILE A 74 3.94 -8.87 -2.14
N LEU A 75 3.22 -8.30 -1.17
CA LEU A 75 2.71 -6.93 -1.24
C LEU A 75 3.86 -5.92 -1.35
N LYS A 76 4.88 -6.08 -0.49
CA LYS A 76 6.09 -5.23 -0.54
C LYS A 76 6.78 -5.29 -1.90
N LYS A 77 6.87 -6.48 -2.52
CA LYS A 77 7.50 -6.66 -3.84
C LYS A 77 6.64 -6.10 -4.98
N THR A 78 5.33 -6.23 -4.91
CA THR A 78 4.39 -5.73 -5.94
C THR A 78 4.35 -4.21 -5.97
N PHE A 79 4.37 -3.55 -4.81
CA PHE A 79 4.19 -2.10 -4.69
C PHE A 79 5.48 -1.31 -4.45
N LYS A 80 6.67 -1.94 -4.52
CA LYS A 80 7.95 -1.22 -4.43
C LYS A 80 8.18 -0.28 -5.61
N THR A 81 9.05 0.71 -5.45
CA THR A 81 9.54 1.51 -6.58
C THR A 81 10.24 0.59 -7.59
N ALA A 82 9.96 0.75 -8.88
CA ALA A 82 10.83 0.21 -9.91
C ALA A 82 12.26 0.72 -9.65
N LYS A 83 13.25 -0.18 -9.64
CA LYS A 83 14.65 0.26 -9.56
C LYS A 83 14.86 1.26 -10.70
N GLY A 84 15.27 2.48 -10.37
CA GLY A 84 15.61 3.47 -11.38
C GLY A 84 16.63 2.89 -12.34
N LYS A 85 16.59 3.32 -13.60
CA LYS A 85 17.62 2.96 -14.59
C LYS A 85 18.97 3.29 -13.95
N SER A 86 19.86 2.30 -13.84
CA SER A 86 21.23 2.56 -13.38
C SER A 86 21.81 3.64 -14.30
N TRP A 87 22.25 4.76 -13.73
CA TRP A 87 23.02 5.73 -14.50
C TRP A 87 24.28 5.02 -14.95
N THR A 88 24.35 4.62 -16.23
CA THR A 88 25.61 4.29 -16.87
C THR A 88 26.41 5.59 -16.87
N ILE A 89 27.41 5.67 -16.00
CA ILE A 89 28.42 6.73 -16.04
C ILE A 89 29.04 6.60 -17.43
N LEU A 90 28.78 7.58 -18.31
CA LEU A 90 29.47 7.69 -19.58
C LEU A 90 30.89 8.17 -19.23
N ASP A 91 31.88 7.28 -19.36
CA ASP A 91 33.27 7.71 -19.42
C ASP A 91 33.42 8.66 -20.62
N ARG A 92 34.03 9.82 -20.37
CA ARG A 92 34.45 10.73 -21.45
C ARG A 92 35.82 10.28 -21.92
N ASP A 93 35.90 9.85 -23.17
CA ASP A 93 37.15 9.83 -23.93
C ASP A 93 37.63 11.26 -24.22
#